data_AF-A0AAE4JIL6-F1
#
_entry.id   AF-A0AAE4JIL6-F1
#
_cell.length_a   1.000
_cell.length_b   1.000
_cell.length_c   1.000
_cell.angle_alpha   90.00
_cell.angle_beta   90.00
_cell.angle_gamma   90.00
#
_symmetry.space_group_name_H-M   'P 1'
#
loop_
_entity.id
_entity.type
_entity.pdbx_description
1 polymer ?
#
loop_
_entity_poly.entity_id
_entity_poly.type
_entity_poly.pdbx_seq_one_letter_code
_entity_poly.pdbx_strand_id
1 'polypeptide(L)'
;MTNTQITHIQIDNYGPWTVTPEPRREVDLQTLQSRLYADLAQLFGNRDGYIFFSRFDNMIAVTNGLDEAAHALIQESVGNRYPVTMSLSVATGTTPVSALGTATEQLQEAGSAQDKGRREVLRGQTIDEQFRAETDVQLAHFDVDDATEKYTDQLNEFDTFIRIEQGYAALMKYMREAHDSLSFFVGGDNVIAVCPDLDEADYHDAIEHVREEVDVELKVGVGRGRTAATAGMDAKHALETCRATGDAVTIETATTE
;
A
#
# COMPACT_ATOMS: atom_id res chain seq x y z
N MET A 1 10.70 -1.31 -17.02
CA MET A 1 9.24 -1.51 -16.89
C MET A 1 8.98 -2.44 -15.73
N THR A 2 8.14 -2.00 -14.81
CA THR A 2 7.66 -2.80 -13.67
C THR A 2 6.61 -3.81 -14.12
N ASN A 3 6.44 -4.89 -13.36
CA ASN A 3 5.41 -5.91 -13.53
C ASN A 3 4.79 -6.15 -12.15
N THR A 4 3.88 -5.27 -11.74
CA THR A 4 3.38 -5.24 -10.36
C THR A 4 2.24 -6.22 -10.21
N GLN A 5 2.33 -7.12 -9.22
CA GLN A 5 1.24 -7.99 -8.78
C GLN A 5 0.56 -7.36 -7.57
N ILE A 6 -0.72 -7.04 -7.72
CA ILE A 6 -1.55 -6.47 -6.68
C ILE A 6 -2.64 -7.46 -6.28
N THR A 7 -2.85 -7.58 -4.98
CA THR A 7 -3.99 -8.28 -4.40
C THR A 7 -4.94 -7.27 -3.77
N HIS A 8 -6.19 -7.25 -4.22
CA HIS A 8 -7.29 -6.55 -3.55
C HIS A 8 -7.94 -7.51 -2.56
N ILE A 9 -7.92 -7.14 -1.27
CA ILE A 9 -8.55 -7.88 -0.18
C ILE A 9 -9.80 -7.12 0.29
N GLN A 10 -10.94 -7.80 0.39
CA GLN A 10 -12.19 -7.22 0.87
C GLN A 10 -12.86 -8.12 1.89
N ILE A 11 -13.27 -7.57 3.03
CA ILE A 11 -14.04 -8.31 4.04
C ILE A 11 -15.46 -8.55 3.49
N ASP A 12 -15.90 -9.81 3.50
CA ASP A 12 -17.20 -10.19 2.95
C ASP A 12 -18.35 -9.71 3.84
N ASN A 13 -19.31 -9.02 3.22
CA ASN A 13 -20.57 -8.62 3.85
C ASN A 13 -20.37 -7.85 5.18
N TYR A 14 -19.30 -7.04 5.24
CA TYR A 14 -18.86 -6.41 6.49
C TYR A 14 -19.86 -5.39 7.06
N GLY A 15 -20.35 -4.46 6.22
CA GLY A 15 -21.32 -3.44 6.65
C GLY A 15 -22.56 -4.03 7.32
N PRO A 16 -23.26 -5.02 6.72
CA PRO A 16 -24.35 -5.71 7.38
C PRO A 16 -23.94 -6.47 8.65
N TRP A 17 -22.74 -7.04 8.70
CA TRP A 17 -22.22 -7.77 9.86
C TRP A 17 -21.96 -6.85 11.08
N THR A 18 -21.58 -5.58 10.87
CA THR A 18 -21.35 -4.64 11.97
C THR A 18 -22.63 -4.19 12.68
N VAL A 19 -23.80 -4.38 12.05
CA VAL A 19 -25.09 -3.90 12.57
C VAL A 19 -26.11 -5.00 12.87
N THR A 20 -25.79 -6.27 12.60
CA THR A 20 -26.73 -7.40 12.75
C THR A 20 -26.27 -8.37 13.84
N PRO A 21 -27.16 -8.80 14.77
CA PRO A 21 -28.57 -8.41 14.93
C PRO A 21 -28.78 -7.01 15.53
N GLU A 22 -27.74 -6.42 16.09
CA GLU A 22 -27.70 -5.06 16.62
C GLU A 22 -26.33 -4.42 16.35
N PRO A 23 -26.22 -3.08 16.33
CA PRO A 23 -24.95 -2.37 16.19
C PRO A 23 -23.88 -2.83 17.18
N ARG A 24 -22.73 -3.22 16.66
CA ARG A 24 -21.54 -3.53 17.46
C ARG A 24 -20.88 -2.25 17.94
N ARG A 25 -20.20 -2.32 19.10
CA ARG A 25 -19.48 -1.16 19.64
C ARG A 25 -18.30 -0.80 18.74
N GLU A 26 -18.13 0.49 18.48
CA GLU A 26 -17.08 0.99 17.60
C GLU A 26 -15.67 0.57 18.06
N VAL A 27 -15.40 0.60 19.37
CA VAL A 27 -14.11 0.18 19.94
C VAL A 27 -13.81 -1.31 19.63
N ASP A 28 -14.83 -2.17 19.62
CA ASP A 28 -14.66 -3.59 19.28
C ASP A 28 -14.40 -3.77 17.78
N LEU A 29 -15.03 -2.94 16.93
CA LEU A 29 -14.81 -2.93 15.48
C LEU A 29 -13.40 -2.46 15.13
N GLN A 30 -12.95 -1.35 15.71
CA GLN A 30 -11.58 -0.85 15.55
C GLN A 30 -10.55 -1.87 16.05
N THR A 31 -10.80 -2.52 17.19
CA THR A 31 -9.92 -3.58 17.69
C THR A 31 -9.82 -4.76 16.72
N LEU A 32 -10.94 -5.19 16.15
CA LEU A 32 -10.97 -6.26 15.16
C LEU A 32 -10.23 -5.88 13.88
N GLN A 33 -10.50 -4.69 13.34
CA GLN A 33 -9.88 -4.18 12.12
C GLN A 33 -8.36 -4.07 12.28
N SER A 34 -7.88 -3.49 13.39
CA SER A 34 -6.46 -3.35 13.66
C SER A 34 -5.76 -4.70 13.84
N ARG A 35 -6.39 -5.67 14.52
CA ARG A 35 -5.83 -7.03 14.66
C ARG A 35 -5.78 -7.77 13.33
N LEU A 36 -6.86 -7.69 12.55
CA LEU A 36 -6.93 -8.31 11.24
C LEU A 36 -5.84 -7.74 10.31
N TYR A 37 -5.69 -6.42 10.27
CA TYR A 37 -4.64 -5.78 9.50
C TYR A 37 -3.25 -6.21 9.97
N ALA A 38 -2.98 -6.23 11.28
CA ALA A 38 -1.69 -6.67 11.82
C ALA A 38 -1.36 -8.12 11.43
N ASP A 39 -2.34 -9.03 11.49
CA ASP A 39 -2.15 -10.42 11.10
C ASP A 39 -1.92 -10.57 9.59
N LEU A 40 -2.63 -9.80 8.76
CA LEU A 40 -2.39 -9.79 7.32
C LEU A 40 -1.02 -9.22 6.99
N ALA A 41 -0.59 -8.15 7.66
CA ALA A 41 0.74 -7.59 7.52
C ALA A 41 1.83 -8.62 7.85
N GLN A 42 1.63 -9.42 8.89
CA GLN A 42 2.52 -10.53 9.20
C GLN A 42 2.45 -11.66 8.15
N LEU A 43 1.26 -12.05 7.70
CA LEU A 43 1.06 -13.15 6.76
C LEU A 43 1.63 -12.87 5.36
N PHE A 44 1.43 -11.65 4.85
CA PHE A 44 2.01 -11.18 3.60
C PHE A 44 3.50 -10.84 3.78
N GLY A 45 3.87 -10.16 4.87
CA GLY A 45 5.24 -9.75 5.17
C GLY A 45 6.21 -10.91 5.33
N ASN A 46 5.79 -12.01 5.96
CA ASN A 46 6.60 -13.24 6.06
C ASN A 46 6.81 -13.96 4.69
N ARG A 47 6.23 -13.43 3.62
CA ARG A 47 6.34 -13.91 2.23
C ARG A 47 6.82 -12.80 1.29
N ASP A 48 7.53 -11.82 1.82
CA ASP A 48 8.10 -10.69 1.07
C ASP A 48 7.09 -9.75 0.39
N GLY A 49 5.82 -9.82 0.79
CA GLY A 49 4.76 -8.91 0.34
C GLY A 49 4.55 -7.73 1.28
N TYR A 50 3.99 -6.64 0.76
CA TYR A 50 3.53 -5.49 1.56
C TYR A 50 2.01 -5.42 1.53
N ILE A 51 1.37 -4.98 2.61
CA ILE A 51 -0.07 -4.69 2.65
C ILE A 51 -0.31 -3.35 3.30
N PHE A 52 -1.29 -2.62 2.77
CA PHE A 52 -1.71 -1.32 3.25
C PHE A 52 -3.19 -1.37 3.65
N PHE A 53 -3.52 -0.77 4.79
CA PHE A 53 -4.86 -0.85 5.36
C PHE A 53 -5.93 -0.21 4.47
N SER A 54 -5.58 0.79 3.64
CA SER A 54 -6.50 1.58 2.80
C SER A 54 -7.74 2.05 3.56
N ARG A 55 -8.88 1.31 3.49
CA ARG A 55 -10.12 1.63 4.23
C ARG A 55 -10.49 0.60 5.31
N PHE A 56 -9.55 -0.25 5.71
CA PHE A 56 -9.67 -1.41 6.60
C PHE A 56 -10.58 -2.52 6.09
N ASP A 57 -11.81 -2.22 5.69
CA ASP A 57 -12.73 -3.21 5.09
C ASP A 57 -12.30 -3.63 3.67
N ASN A 58 -11.48 -2.79 3.05
CA ASN A 58 -10.78 -3.01 1.79
C ASN A 58 -9.31 -2.68 2.01
N MET A 59 -8.45 -3.63 1.70
CA MET A 59 -6.99 -3.54 1.85
C MET A 59 -6.32 -3.91 0.54
N ILE A 60 -5.10 -3.42 0.33
CA ILE A 60 -4.37 -3.59 -0.91
C ILE A 60 -2.98 -4.12 -0.57
N ALA A 61 -2.56 -5.19 -1.23
CA ALA A 61 -1.25 -5.79 -1.04
C ALA A 61 -0.45 -5.84 -2.34
N VAL A 62 0.87 -5.61 -2.24
CA VAL A 62 1.85 -5.90 -3.29
C VAL A 62 2.38 -7.29 -3.04
N THR A 63 2.11 -8.22 -3.94
CA THR A 63 2.26 -9.66 -3.70
C THR A 63 3.15 -10.36 -4.71
N ASN A 64 4.03 -9.62 -5.41
CA ASN A 64 5.03 -10.19 -6.32
C ASN A 64 5.78 -11.38 -5.68
N GLY A 65 5.56 -12.57 -6.23
CA GLY A 65 6.15 -13.83 -5.74
C GLY A 65 5.24 -14.71 -4.88
N LEU A 66 4.05 -14.24 -4.50
CA LEU A 66 3.03 -15.09 -3.89
C LEU A 66 2.18 -15.74 -4.97
N ASP A 67 2.03 -17.06 -4.88
CA ASP A 67 1.17 -17.87 -5.74
C ASP A 67 -0.27 -17.99 -5.19
N GLU A 68 -1.14 -18.67 -5.92
CA GLU A 68 -2.53 -18.92 -5.51
C GLU A 68 -2.61 -19.70 -4.19
N ALA A 69 -1.72 -20.68 -3.99
CA ALA A 69 -1.69 -21.49 -2.77
C ALA A 69 -1.37 -20.65 -1.52
N ALA A 70 -0.44 -19.70 -1.64
CA ALA A 70 -0.14 -18.74 -0.57
C ALA A 70 -1.36 -17.89 -0.24
N HIS A 71 -2.07 -17.37 -1.25
CA HIS A 71 -3.29 -16.58 -1.04
C HIS A 71 -4.41 -17.40 -0.39
N ALA A 72 -4.62 -18.65 -0.83
CA ALA A 72 -5.60 -19.55 -0.24
C ALA A 72 -5.32 -19.84 1.24
N LEU A 73 -4.04 -20.07 1.61
CA LEU A 73 -3.64 -20.27 3.01
C LEU A 73 -3.85 -19.02 3.87
N ILE A 74 -3.63 -17.82 3.31
CA ILE A 74 -3.89 -16.56 4.01
C ILE A 74 -5.39 -16.39 4.27
N GLN A 75 -6.22 -16.63 3.24
CA GLN A 75 -7.68 -16.57 3.34
C GLN A 75 -8.23 -17.57 4.36
N GLU A 76 -7.78 -18.83 4.30
CA GLU A 76 -8.14 -19.89 5.25
C GLU A 76 -7.74 -19.52 6.68
N SER A 77 -6.53 -18.97 6.87
CA SER A 77 -6.06 -18.51 8.19
C SER A 77 -6.98 -17.45 8.79
N VAL A 78 -7.52 -16.54 7.98
CA VAL A 78 -8.50 -15.55 8.45
C VAL A 78 -9.83 -16.21 8.80
N GLY A 79 -10.38 -17.04 7.90
CA GLY A 79 -11.66 -17.74 8.11
C GLY A 79 -11.68 -18.61 9.38
N ASN A 80 -10.52 -19.14 9.78
CA ASN A 80 -10.36 -19.93 11.00
C ASN A 80 -10.31 -19.11 12.30
N ARG A 81 -9.97 -17.81 12.24
CA ARG A 81 -9.61 -17.01 13.43
C ARG A 81 -10.51 -15.80 13.66
N TYR A 82 -11.19 -15.32 12.63
CA TYR A 82 -12.00 -14.11 12.68
C TYR A 82 -13.48 -14.41 12.47
N PRO A 83 -14.39 -13.58 13.03
CA PRO A 83 -15.83 -13.74 12.85
C PRO A 83 -16.33 -13.24 11.47
N VAL A 84 -15.41 -13.02 10.52
CA VAL A 84 -15.65 -12.54 9.16
C VAL A 84 -14.79 -13.36 8.19
N THR A 85 -15.24 -13.46 6.94
CA THR A 85 -14.44 -14.00 5.84
C THR A 85 -13.94 -12.88 4.94
N MET A 86 -13.02 -13.18 4.02
CA MET A 86 -12.51 -12.21 3.06
C MET A 86 -12.43 -12.80 1.66
N SER A 87 -12.72 -11.96 0.67
CA SER A 87 -12.47 -12.22 -0.73
C SER A 87 -11.18 -11.55 -1.17
N LEU A 88 -10.40 -12.27 -1.97
CA LEU A 88 -9.13 -11.86 -2.54
C LEU A 88 -9.21 -11.94 -4.07
N SER A 89 -8.72 -10.90 -4.76
CA SER A 89 -8.47 -10.96 -6.19
C SER A 89 -7.05 -10.51 -6.48
N VAL A 90 -6.36 -11.26 -7.33
CA VAL A 90 -4.98 -11.00 -7.73
C VAL A 90 -4.92 -10.60 -9.19
N ALA A 91 -4.22 -9.52 -9.50
CA ALA A 91 -3.98 -9.14 -10.88
C ALA A 91 -2.58 -8.54 -11.03
N THR A 92 -2.11 -8.54 -12.27
CA THR A 92 -0.80 -8.04 -12.65
C THR A 92 -0.95 -6.94 -13.68
N GLY A 93 0.02 -6.02 -13.72
CA GLY A 93 -0.01 -4.91 -14.66
C GLY A 93 1.33 -4.21 -14.77
N THR A 94 1.53 -3.54 -15.90
CA THR A 94 2.70 -2.66 -16.10
C THR A 94 2.63 -1.40 -15.23
N THR A 95 1.43 -1.06 -14.72
CA THR A 95 1.24 -0.01 -13.71
C THR A 95 0.46 -0.56 -12.51
N PRO A 96 0.76 -0.07 -11.29
CA PRO A 96 0.03 -0.45 -10.07
C PRO A 96 -1.47 -0.18 -10.14
N VAL A 97 -1.87 0.96 -10.74
CA VAL A 97 -3.29 1.32 -10.92
C VAL A 97 -4.02 0.35 -11.83
N SER A 98 -3.41 -0.09 -12.94
CA SER A 98 -4.00 -1.07 -13.85
C SER A 98 -4.20 -2.44 -13.19
N ALA A 99 -3.20 -2.90 -12.44
CA ALA A 99 -3.28 -4.14 -11.67
C ALA A 99 -4.41 -4.07 -10.63
N LEU A 100 -4.49 -3.00 -9.83
CA LEU A 100 -5.56 -2.82 -8.86
C LEU A 100 -6.94 -2.71 -9.53
N GLY A 101 -7.05 -2.01 -10.66
CA GLY A 101 -8.30 -1.88 -11.41
C GLY A 101 -8.85 -3.24 -11.84
N THR A 102 -7.99 -4.06 -12.43
CA THR A 102 -8.33 -5.42 -12.85
C THR A 102 -8.76 -6.29 -11.66
N ALA A 103 -8.01 -6.26 -10.55
CA ALA A 103 -8.37 -7.01 -9.35
C ALA A 103 -9.73 -6.56 -8.75
N THR A 104 -9.98 -5.25 -8.79
CA THR A 104 -11.24 -4.67 -8.32
C THR A 104 -12.41 -5.13 -9.18
N GLU A 105 -12.28 -5.09 -10.51
CA GLU A 105 -13.30 -5.53 -11.46
C GLU A 105 -13.65 -7.02 -11.24
N GLN A 106 -12.65 -7.88 -11.06
CA GLN A 106 -12.87 -9.30 -10.77
C GLN A 106 -13.70 -9.55 -9.50
N LEU A 107 -13.49 -8.76 -8.43
CA LEU A 107 -14.32 -8.86 -7.22
C LEU A 107 -15.73 -8.32 -7.44
N GLN A 108 -15.87 -7.24 -8.21
CA GLN A 108 -17.18 -6.66 -8.55
C GLN A 108 -18.01 -7.63 -9.40
N GLU A 109 -17.39 -8.31 -10.36
CA GLU A 109 -18.02 -9.36 -11.18
C GLU A 109 -18.44 -10.58 -10.36
N ALA A 110 -17.70 -10.90 -9.29
CA ALA A 110 -18.04 -11.99 -8.38
C ALA A 110 -19.24 -11.67 -7.47
N GLY A 111 -19.65 -10.40 -7.37
CA GLY A 111 -20.84 -9.96 -6.66
C GLY A 111 -20.59 -8.81 -5.68
N SER A 112 -21.69 -8.24 -5.19
CA SER A 112 -21.66 -7.10 -4.24
C SER A 112 -20.86 -7.42 -2.98
N ALA A 113 -20.14 -6.41 -2.47
CA ALA A 113 -19.45 -6.45 -1.17
C ALA A 113 -20.40 -6.74 0.01
N GLN A 114 -21.71 -6.54 -0.17
CA GLN A 114 -22.76 -6.78 0.82
C GLN A 114 -23.66 -7.98 0.48
N ASP A 115 -23.27 -8.79 -0.51
CA ASP A 115 -23.98 -10.03 -0.79
C ASP A 115 -23.60 -11.10 0.25
N LYS A 116 -24.59 -11.56 1.01
CA LYS A 116 -24.41 -12.64 2.00
C LYS A 116 -23.97 -13.97 1.36
N GLY A 117 -24.29 -14.18 0.08
CA GLY A 117 -23.91 -15.38 -0.67
C GLY A 117 -22.49 -15.33 -1.21
N ARG A 118 -21.90 -14.14 -1.36
CA ARG A 118 -20.52 -13.99 -1.83
C ARG A 118 -19.56 -14.11 -0.65
N ARG A 119 -18.85 -15.24 -0.58
CA ARG A 119 -17.91 -15.54 0.51
C ARG A 119 -16.66 -16.17 -0.04
N GLU A 120 -15.52 -15.74 0.48
CA GLU A 120 -14.21 -16.35 0.21
C GLU A 120 -13.90 -16.50 -1.28
N VAL A 121 -14.23 -15.48 -2.07
CA VAL A 121 -13.83 -15.45 -3.47
C VAL A 121 -12.31 -15.38 -3.51
N LEU A 122 -11.66 -16.29 -4.23
CA LEU A 122 -10.26 -16.22 -4.59
C LEU A 122 -10.18 -16.30 -6.11
N ARG A 123 -9.74 -15.22 -6.76
CA ARG A 123 -9.72 -15.12 -8.23
C ARG A 123 -8.48 -14.39 -8.73
N GLY A 124 -8.22 -14.55 -10.03
CA GLY A 124 -7.19 -13.82 -10.74
C GLY A 124 -5.98 -14.68 -11.07
N GLN A 125 -4.87 -14.04 -11.41
CA GLN A 125 -3.64 -14.71 -11.83
C GLN A 125 -2.41 -14.03 -11.21
N THR A 126 -1.47 -14.87 -10.80
CA THR A 126 -0.15 -14.46 -10.29
C THR A 126 0.87 -14.44 -11.42
N ILE A 127 2.00 -13.78 -11.23
CA ILE A 127 3.10 -13.79 -12.20
C ILE A 127 3.80 -15.14 -12.11
N ASP A 128 3.82 -15.91 -13.22
CA ASP A 128 4.62 -17.13 -13.28
C ASP A 128 6.11 -16.80 -13.10
N GLU A 129 6.84 -17.69 -12.41
CA GLU A 129 8.25 -17.47 -12.04
C GLU A 129 9.16 -17.11 -13.23
N GLN A 130 8.87 -17.66 -14.41
CA GLN A 130 9.61 -17.39 -15.66
C GLN A 130 9.43 -15.97 -16.22
N PHE A 131 8.41 -15.23 -15.77
CA PHE A 131 8.09 -13.87 -16.19
C PHE A 131 8.46 -12.82 -15.14
N ARG A 132 9.06 -13.23 -14.03
CA ARG A 132 9.48 -12.33 -12.96
C ARG A 132 10.90 -11.82 -13.17
N ALA A 133 11.11 -10.51 -12.97
CA ALA A 133 12.40 -9.85 -13.05
C ALA A 133 12.82 -9.23 -11.70
N GLU A 134 14.13 -9.00 -11.55
CA GLU A 134 14.71 -8.40 -10.33
C GLU A 134 14.26 -6.96 -10.06
N THR A 135 13.60 -6.33 -11.03
CA THR A 135 13.13 -4.94 -10.95
C THR A 135 11.61 -4.84 -11.15
N ASP A 136 10.87 -5.93 -10.91
CA ASP A 136 9.42 -6.00 -11.08
C ASP A 136 8.66 -4.96 -10.25
N VAL A 137 9.16 -4.66 -9.05
CA VAL A 137 8.54 -3.76 -8.07
C VAL A 137 9.41 -2.52 -7.89
N GLN A 138 8.81 -1.34 -8.01
CA GLN A 138 9.40 -0.06 -7.60
C GLN A 138 8.57 0.53 -6.45
N LEU A 139 9.21 0.77 -5.31
CA LEU A 139 8.60 1.44 -4.17
C LEU A 139 9.33 2.76 -3.91
N ALA A 140 8.56 3.81 -3.65
CA ALA A 140 9.06 5.10 -3.22
C ALA A 140 8.61 5.35 -1.78
N HIS A 141 9.56 5.59 -0.89
CA HIS A 141 9.33 5.91 0.52
C HIS A 141 9.52 7.41 0.69
N PHE A 142 8.40 8.13 0.81
CA PHE A 142 8.37 9.56 1.10
C PHE A 142 8.33 9.81 2.61
N ASP A 143 9.06 10.82 3.07
CA ASP A 143 8.88 11.44 4.39
C ASP A 143 8.81 12.96 4.30
N VAL A 144 8.22 13.58 5.31
CA VAL A 144 8.17 15.03 5.44
C VAL A 144 9.51 15.52 5.98
N ASP A 145 10.14 16.44 5.26
CA ASP A 145 11.45 16.93 5.62
C ASP A 145 11.40 17.72 6.94
N ASP A 146 12.15 17.23 7.92
CA ASP A 146 12.31 17.83 9.25
C ASP A 146 10.96 18.08 9.96
N ALA A 147 10.04 17.10 9.87
CA ALA A 147 8.70 17.21 10.44
C ALA A 147 8.70 17.50 11.95
N THR A 148 9.72 17.01 12.67
CA THR A 148 9.83 17.20 14.12
C THR A 148 10.07 18.66 14.47
N GLU A 149 11.08 19.30 13.88
CA GLU A 149 11.42 20.70 14.16
C GLU A 149 10.37 21.66 13.58
N LYS A 150 9.84 21.37 12.38
CA LYS A 150 8.88 22.24 11.70
C LYS A 150 7.48 22.17 12.29
N TYR A 151 7.04 20.99 12.75
CA TYR A 151 5.65 20.75 13.14
C TYR A 151 5.51 20.17 14.55
N THR A 152 6.10 19.01 14.83
CA THR A 152 5.86 18.28 16.10
C THR A 152 6.21 19.11 17.34
N ASP A 153 7.31 19.85 17.31
CA ASP A 153 7.77 20.66 18.46
C ASP A 153 7.17 22.08 18.49
N GLN A 154 6.42 22.48 17.44
CA GLN A 154 5.89 23.85 17.28
C GLN A 154 4.37 23.92 17.34
N LEU A 155 3.69 22.86 16.91
CA LEU A 155 2.24 22.79 16.78
C LEU A 155 1.66 21.80 17.79
N ASN A 156 0.35 21.90 18.04
CA ASN A 156 -0.32 20.84 18.78
C ASN A 156 -0.50 19.61 17.87
N GLU A 157 -0.62 18.43 18.48
CA GLU A 157 -0.69 17.15 17.76
C GLU A 157 -1.75 17.13 16.65
N PHE A 158 -2.93 17.72 16.88
CA PHE A 158 -4.00 17.68 15.88
C PHE A 158 -3.72 18.62 14.70
N ASP A 159 -3.04 19.75 14.93
CA ASP A 159 -2.60 20.66 13.87
C ASP A 159 -1.48 20.03 13.04
N THR A 160 -0.52 19.34 13.69
CA THR A 160 0.49 18.54 13.00
C THR A 160 -0.17 17.46 12.14
N PHE A 161 -1.11 16.72 12.71
CA PHE A 161 -1.88 15.70 11.99
C PHE A 161 -2.59 16.26 10.75
N ILE A 162 -3.27 17.42 10.86
CA ILE A 162 -3.93 18.06 9.71
C ILE A 162 -2.92 18.37 8.59
N ARG A 163 -1.74 18.91 8.93
CA ARG A 163 -0.72 19.24 7.93
C ARG A 163 -0.17 18.00 7.22
N ILE A 164 0.13 16.94 7.98
CA ILE A 164 0.61 15.68 7.41
C ILE A 164 -0.46 15.06 6.50
N GLU A 165 -1.73 15.05 6.91
CA GLU A 165 -2.84 14.55 6.08
C GLU A 165 -3.04 15.36 4.80
N GLN A 166 -2.83 16.69 4.83
CA GLN A 166 -2.87 17.54 3.63
C GLN A 166 -1.75 17.20 2.65
N GLY A 167 -0.51 17.06 3.13
CA GLY A 167 0.63 16.61 2.32
C GLY A 167 0.40 15.24 1.70
N TYR A 168 -0.11 14.29 2.50
CA TYR A 168 -0.47 12.96 2.03
C TYR A 168 -1.56 12.98 0.96
N ALA A 169 -2.64 13.75 1.17
CA ALA A 169 -3.74 13.83 0.21
C ALA A 169 -3.29 14.44 -1.14
N ALA A 170 -2.49 15.50 -1.10
CA ALA A 170 -1.89 16.11 -2.29
C ALA A 170 -1.01 15.10 -3.04
N LEU A 171 -0.08 14.46 -2.32
CA LEU A 171 0.83 13.46 -2.89
C LEU A 171 0.07 12.28 -3.50
N MET A 172 -0.91 11.71 -2.79
CA MET A 172 -1.69 10.56 -3.26
C MET A 172 -2.42 10.91 -4.56
N LYS A 173 -3.05 12.08 -4.62
CA LYS A 173 -3.80 12.51 -5.80
C LYS A 173 -2.86 12.71 -6.98
N TYR A 174 -1.75 13.43 -6.79
CA TYR A 174 -0.76 13.67 -7.83
C TYR A 174 -0.16 12.37 -8.38
N MET A 175 0.38 11.51 -7.50
CA MET A 175 0.99 10.23 -7.88
C MET A 175 0.00 9.32 -8.61
N ARG A 176 -1.28 9.37 -8.24
CA ARG A 176 -2.34 8.62 -8.92
C ARG A 176 -2.64 9.16 -10.32
N GLU A 177 -2.82 10.47 -10.44
CA GLU A 177 -3.28 11.12 -11.68
C GLU A 177 -2.18 11.30 -12.73
N ALA A 178 -0.96 11.63 -12.29
CA ALA A 178 0.18 11.89 -13.18
C ALA A 178 0.98 10.63 -13.51
N HIS A 179 1.05 9.65 -12.59
CA HIS A 179 2.02 8.55 -12.65
C HIS A 179 1.42 7.16 -12.45
N ASP A 180 0.11 6.97 -12.50
CA ASP A 180 -0.55 5.66 -12.32
C ASP A 180 -0.05 4.86 -11.09
N SER A 181 0.30 5.59 -10.03
CA SER A 181 0.87 5.04 -8.79
C SER A 181 -0.19 4.90 -7.69
N LEU A 182 0.13 4.14 -6.65
CA LEU A 182 -0.71 3.96 -5.47
C LEU A 182 0.06 4.36 -4.21
N SER A 183 -0.36 5.43 -3.54
CA SER A 183 0.30 5.95 -2.33
C SER A 183 -0.48 5.63 -1.06
N PHE A 184 0.23 5.20 -0.01
CA PHE A 184 -0.34 4.74 1.24
C PHE A 184 0.36 5.36 2.43
N PHE A 185 -0.40 5.95 3.34
CA PHE A 185 0.11 6.39 4.64
C PHE A 185 0.50 5.17 5.48
N VAL A 186 1.70 5.19 6.08
CA VAL A 186 2.24 4.07 6.88
C VAL A 186 2.58 4.44 8.32
N GLY A 187 2.30 5.68 8.74
CA GLY A 187 2.45 6.14 10.11
C GLY A 187 3.47 7.28 10.27
N GLY A 188 3.23 8.11 11.30
CA GLY A 188 4.02 9.31 11.53
C GLY A 188 3.84 10.28 10.37
N ASP A 189 4.92 10.52 9.64
CA ASP A 189 5.08 11.41 8.50
C ASP A 189 5.43 10.66 7.20
N ASN A 190 5.23 9.34 7.17
CA ASN A 190 5.71 8.47 6.09
C ASN A 190 4.58 8.06 5.13
N VAL A 191 4.89 8.10 3.83
CA VAL A 191 4.03 7.58 2.76
C VAL A 191 4.86 6.62 1.89
N ILE A 192 4.30 5.44 1.60
CA ILE A 192 4.89 4.51 0.64
C ILE A 192 4.04 4.52 -0.64
N ALA A 193 4.67 4.79 -1.77
CA ALA A 193 4.05 4.71 -3.09
C ALA A 193 4.56 3.48 -3.86
N VAL A 194 3.61 2.68 -4.35
CA VAL A 194 3.87 1.64 -5.34
C VAL A 194 3.83 2.32 -6.70
N CYS A 195 4.95 2.31 -7.41
CA CYS A 195 5.15 3.10 -8.63
C CYS A 195 5.31 2.19 -9.86
N PRO A 196 4.96 2.67 -11.07
CA PRO A 196 5.54 2.12 -12.28
C PRO A 196 7.04 2.50 -12.39
N ASP A 197 7.64 2.30 -13.56
CA ASP A 197 9.05 2.66 -13.84
C ASP A 197 9.20 4.18 -13.98
N LEU A 198 9.21 4.89 -12.84
CA LEU A 198 9.43 6.33 -12.73
C LEU A 198 10.92 6.65 -12.57
N ASP A 199 11.33 7.81 -13.09
CA ASP A 199 12.69 8.34 -12.97
C ASP A 199 12.81 9.44 -11.91
N GLU A 200 14.02 9.98 -11.73
CA GLU A 200 14.31 11.01 -10.72
C GLU A 200 13.53 12.31 -10.95
N ALA A 201 13.25 12.68 -12.21
CA ALA A 201 12.54 13.90 -12.52
C ALA A 201 11.05 13.79 -12.12
N ASP A 202 10.44 12.63 -12.33
CA ASP A 202 9.06 12.35 -11.87
C ASP A 202 8.91 12.59 -10.35
N TYR A 203 9.91 12.18 -9.56
CA TYR A 203 9.90 12.37 -8.11
C TYR A 203 10.10 13.82 -7.69
N HIS A 204 10.96 14.57 -8.40
CA HIS A 204 11.10 16.00 -8.18
C HIS A 204 9.80 16.76 -8.48
N ASP A 205 9.11 16.42 -9.57
CA ASP A 205 7.83 17.02 -9.93
C ASP A 205 6.75 16.75 -8.86
N ALA A 206 6.73 15.54 -8.30
CA ALA A 206 5.83 15.19 -7.18
C ALA A 206 6.11 16.00 -5.91
N ILE A 207 7.38 16.18 -5.55
CA ILE A 207 7.78 16.97 -4.37
C ILE A 207 7.40 18.45 -4.57
N GLU A 208 7.70 19.02 -5.73
CA GLU A 208 7.38 20.42 -6.00
C GLU A 208 5.87 20.65 -6.03
N HIS A 209 5.09 19.71 -6.60
CA HIS A 209 3.62 19.80 -6.58
C HIS A 209 3.05 19.87 -5.16
N VAL A 210 3.49 19.00 -4.26
CA VAL A 210 3.02 18.99 -2.86
C VAL A 210 3.43 20.28 -2.15
N ARG A 211 4.65 20.76 -2.39
CA ARG A 211 5.12 22.02 -1.84
C ARG A 211 4.28 23.21 -2.31
N GLU A 212 4.01 23.30 -3.61
CA GLU A 212 3.18 24.37 -4.18
C GLU A 212 1.72 24.32 -3.69
N GLU A 213 1.15 23.13 -3.54
CA GLU A 213 -0.25 22.97 -3.16
C GLU A 213 -0.50 23.23 -1.67
N VAL A 214 0.36 22.71 -0.79
CA VAL A 214 0.10 22.67 0.67
C VAL A 214 1.28 23.09 1.55
N ASP A 215 2.38 23.60 0.98
CA ASP A 215 3.57 24.08 1.72
C ASP A 215 4.18 22.99 2.64
N VAL A 216 4.24 21.76 2.12
CA VAL A 216 4.90 20.62 2.76
C VAL A 216 6.10 20.20 1.92
N GLU A 217 7.28 20.21 2.52
CA GLU A 217 8.51 19.73 1.88
C GLU A 217 8.67 18.23 2.13
N LEU A 218 9.00 17.48 1.08
CA LEU A 218 9.15 16.04 1.12
C LEU A 218 10.56 15.63 0.69
N LYS A 219 11.03 14.50 1.23
CA LYS A 219 12.13 13.71 0.69
C LYS A 219 11.62 12.35 0.26
N VAL A 220 12.32 11.71 -0.67
CA VAL A 220 11.96 10.38 -1.15
C VAL A 220 13.19 9.52 -1.41
N GLY A 221 13.15 8.31 -0.85
CA GLY A 221 14.04 7.22 -1.23
C GLY A 221 13.30 6.23 -2.10
N VAL A 222 13.92 5.78 -3.19
CA VAL A 222 13.30 4.89 -4.17
C VAL A 222 14.09 3.61 -4.28
N GLY A 223 13.42 2.48 -4.21
CA GLY A 223 14.02 1.16 -4.33
C GLY A 223 13.32 0.32 -5.39
N ARG A 224 14.07 -0.62 -5.97
CA ARG A 224 13.59 -1.58 -6.97
C ARG A 224 13.94 -2.99 -6.54
N GLY A 225 13.04 -3.93 -6.76
CA GLY A 225 13.28 -5.31 -6.35
C GLY A 225 12.33 -6.32 -6.99
N ARG A 226 12.70 -7.60 -6.87
CA ARG A 226 11.88 -8.74 -7.29
C ARG A 226 10.60 -8.90 -6.45
N THR A 227 10.62 -8.37 -5.22
CA THR A 227 9.54 -8.42 -4.22
C THR A 227 9.35 -7.05 -3.57
N ALA A 228 8.22 -6.87 -2.87
CA ALA A 228 7.95 -5.64 -2.14
C ALA A 228 8.92 -5.44 -0.97
N ALA A 229 9.32 -6.52 -0.28
CA ALA A 229 10.27 -6.43 0.82
C ALA A 229 11.65 -5.92 0.39
N THR A 230 12.20 -6.41 -0.72
CA THR A 230 13.48 -5.93 -1.26
C THR A 230 13.38 -4.48 -1.70
N ALA A 231 12.41 -4.16 -2.56
CA ALA A 231 12.21 -2.80 -3.05
C ALA A 231 11.97 -1.80 -1.90
N GLY A 232 11.23 -2.21 -0.86
CA GLY A 232 10.95 -1.38 0.31
C GLY A 232 12.17 -1.14 1.19
N MET A 233 13.05 -2.14 1.37
CA MET A 233 14.29 -1.91 2.10
C MET A 233 15.25 -1.01 1.34
N ASP A 234 15.36 -1.19 0.03
CA ASP A 234 16.21 -0.32 -0.80
C ASP A 234 15.69 1.12 -0.77
N ALA A 235 14.38 1.31 -0.87
CA ALA A 235 13.74 2.63 -0.72
C ALA A 235 14.05 3.25 0.66
N LYS A 236 14.05 2.45 1.72
CA LYS A 236 14.38 2.92 3.06
C LYS A 236 15.83 3.35 3.19
N HIS A 237 16.78 2.58 2.64
CA HIS A 237 18.20 2.96 2.64
C HIS A 237 18.47 4.22 1.82
N ALA A 238 17.83 4.34 0.65
CA ALA A 238 17.88 5.55 -0.16
C ALA A 238 17.36 6.77 0.60
N LEU A 239 16.27 6.61 1.38
CA LEU A 239 15.74 7.70 2.19
C LEU A 239 16.69 8.13 3.32
N GLU A 240 17.38 7.19 3.97
CA GLU A 240 18.43 7.55 4.94
C GLU A 240 19.61 8.26 4.27
N THR A 241 19.90 7.97 3.00
CA THR A 241 20.89 8.71 2.21
C THR A 241 20.43 10.14 1.95
N CYS A 242 19.16 10.38 1.59
CA CYS A 242 18.58 11.73 1.47
C CYS A 242 18.76 12.54 2.77
N ARG A 243 18.53 11.91 3.92
CA ARG A 243 18.69 12.56 5.24
C ARG A 243 20.15 12.89 5.56
N ALA A 244 21.08 12.03 5.17
CA ALA A 244 22.50 12.22 5.43
C ALA A 244 23.14 13.30 4.52
N THR A 245 22.68 13.39 3.27
CA THR A 245 23.24 14.28 2.25
C THR A 245 22.52 15.63 2.15
N GLY A 246 21.24 15.66 2.53
CA GLY A 246 20.36 16.78 2.28
C GLY A 246 19.62 16.70 0.94
N ASP A 247 19.89 15.68 0.12
CA ASP A 247 19.24 15.49 -1.17
C ASP A 247 17.72 15.24 -0.99
N ALA A 248 16.93 15.67 -1.98
CA ALA A 248 15.47 15.48 -1.95
C ALA A 248 15.06 14.11 -2.49
N VAL A 249 15.79 13.59 -3.48
CA VAL A 249 15.53 12.31 -4.14
C VAL A 249 16.81 11.48 -4.12
N THR A 250 16.70 10.21 -3.77
CA THR A 250 17.75 9.21 -4.01
C THR A 250 17.09 7.96 -4.55
N ILE A 251 17.61 7.42 -5.65
CA ILE A 251 17.18 6.16 -6.24
C ILE A 251 18.28 5.14 -6.02
N GLU A 252 17.97 4.06 -5.29
CA GLU A 252 18.90 2.95 -5.11
C GLU A 252 19.14 2.26 -6.46
N THR A 253 20.36 2.36 -6.96
CA THR A 253 20.78 1.63 -8.14
C THR A 253 21.24 0.24 -7.71
N ALA A 254 20.75 -0.81 -8.37
CA ALA A 254 21.17 -2.18 -8.09
C ALA A 254 22.69 -2.28 -7.93
N THR A 255 23.14 -2.64 -6.74
CA THR A 255 24.53 -2.94 -6.48
C THR A 255 24.89 -4.15 -7.34
N THR A 256 25.77 -3.96 -8.32
CA THR A 256 26.44 -5.07 -9.00
C THR A 256 27.36 -5.74 -7.99
N GLU A 257 26.86 -6.73 -7.27
CA GLU A 257 27.68 -7.77 -6.65
C GLU A 257 27.92 -8.94 -7.63
#